data_AF-A0A9D5HIR6-F1
#
_entry.id   AF-A0A9D5HIR6-F1
#
_cell.length_a   1.000
_cell.length_b   1.000
_cell.length_c   1.000
_cell.angle_alpha   90.00
_cell.angle_beta   90.00
_cell.angle_gamma   90.00
#
_symmetry.space_group_name_H-M   'P 1'
#
loop_
_entity.id
_entity.type
_entity.pdbx_description
1 polymer ?
#
loop_
_entity_poly.entity_id
_entity_poly.type
_entity_poly.pdbx_seq_one_letter_code
_entity_poly.pdbx_strand_id
1 'polypeptide(L)'
;MAPSQNQGDHSVGSINSHVGLPALDVSIAFPQATPASIFPPSESDYYQFDDLLSDEEQVLRRKVREVMEKEIAPIMTVHWEKAEFPYHAIPKLASLKVAGGTIKGLTEPDYGSDASSLRTTATKVSGGWILDGQKRWIGNSTFADVFVIFARNMETNQINGFIVMKGAPGLRATKIENKIGLRIVQNGDILLKKVFVPEEDRLPGVNSFQDTSKVLFVSRVMVAWRPIGISMGVFDMCQWGWISLKAREAVSLGRELLGGNGILADFLVAKAFCDLEPIFSYEGTYDINDTVAVEKSLGLQASNCGLL
;
A
#
# COMPACT_ATOMS: atom_id res chain seq x y z
N MET A 1 -26.68 37.89 -59.42
CA MET A 1 -26.88 37.23 -58.11
C MET A 1 -25.68 36.33 -57.85
N ALA A 2 -25.12 36.43 -56.65
CA ALA A 2 -23.76 36.04 -56.29
C ALA A 2 -23.49 34.52 -56.33
N PRO A 3 -22.22 34.09 -56.54
CA PRO A 3 -21.79 32.73 -56.27
C PRO A 3 -21.66 32.51 -54.74
N SER A 4 -22.13 31.35 -54.28
CA SER A 4 -22.08 30.93 -52.87
C SER A 4 -20.63 30.85 -52.37
N GLN A 5 -20.34 31.56 -51.29
CA GLN A 5 -19.07 31.45 -50.58
C GLN A 5 -18.92 30.04 -49.97
N ASN A 6 -17.78 29.43 -50.25
CA ASN A 6 -17.23 28.31 -49.49
C ASN A 6 -17.26 28.65 -47.99
N GLN A 7 -17.86 27.78 -47.18
CA GLN A 7 -17.72 27.82 -45.73
C GLN A 7 -16.24 27.61 -45.39
N GLY A 8 -15.63 28.70 -44.93
CA GLY A 8 -14.30 28.70 -44.36
C GLY A 8 -14.28 28.00 -42.99
N ASP A 9 -13.19 27.27 -42.81
CA ASP A 9 -12.35 27.32 -41.61
C ASP A 9 -13.03 26.94 -40.28
N HIS A 10 -12.89 25.66 -39.91
CA HIS A 10 -13.05 25.22 -38.53
C HIS A 10 -11.90 25.79 -37.68
N SER A 11 -12.01 27.05 -37.27
CA SER A 11 -11.12 27.64 -36.27
C SER A 11 -11.30 26.87 -34.96
N VAL A 12 -10.27 26.13 -34.57
CA VAL A 12 -10.13 25.54 -33.24
C VAL A 12 -10.23 26.68 -32.22
N GLY A 13 -11.34 26.72 -31.47
CA GLY A 13 -11.58 27.74 -30.45
C GLY A 13 -10.40 27.83 -29.49
N SER A 14 -9.98 29.05 -29.16
CA SER A 14 -8.82 29.29 -28.31
C SER A 14 -8.98 28.56 -26.98
N ILE A 15 -8.07 27.63 -26.70
CA ILE A 15 -7.98 26.97 -25.40
C ILE A 15 -7.87 28.06 -24.32
N ASN A 16 -8.71 27.97 -23.29
CA ASN A 16 -8.79 28.95 -22.20
C ASN A 16 -7.39 29.24 -21.61
N SER A 17 -7.06 30.51 -21.36
CA SER A 17 -5.72 30.98 -20.96
C SER A 17 -5.17 30.37 -19.67
N HIS A 18 -6.03 29.70 -18.91
CA HIS A 18 -5.67 29.03 -17.65
C HIS A 18 -5.30 27.55 -17.82
N VAL A 19 -5.52 26.96 -19.00
CA VAL A 19 -5.14 25.57 -19.28
C VAL A 19 -3.62 25.48 -19.46
N GLY A 20 -2.98 24.59 -18.69
CA GLY A 20 -1.53 24.38 -18.72
C GLY A 20 -0.74 25.12 -17.63
N LEU A 21 -1.42 25.89 -16.77
CA LEU A 21 -0.79 26.45 -15.57
C LEU A 21 -0.52 25.33 -14.54
N PRO A 22 0.51 25.49 -13.67
CA PRO A 22 0.74 24.57 -12.56
C PRO A 22 -0.47 24.45 -11.62
N ALA A 23 -0.62 23.31 -10.95
CA ALA A 23 -1.59 23.16 -9.88
C ALA A 23 -1.33 24.19 -8.77
N LEU A 24 -2.41 24.73 -8.19
CA LEU A 24 -2.32 25.65 -7.06
C LEU A 24 -1.71 24.93 -5.85
N ASP A 25 -0.85 25.64 -5.11
CA ASP A 25 -0.31 25.11 -3.85
C ASP A 25 -1.45 24.79 -2.87
N VAL A 26 -1.38 23.63 -2.20
CA VAL A 26 -2.44 23.16 -1.31
C VAL A 26 -2.69 24.14 -0.16
N SER A 27 -1.66 24.81 0.35
CA SER A 27 -1.80 25.81 1.42
C SER A 27 -2.56 27.06 0.97
N ILE A 28 -2.56 27.36 -0.34
CA ILE A 28 -3.33 28.47 -0.92
C ILE A 28 -4.74 28.00 -1.29
N ALA A 29 -4.86 26.77 -1.81
CA ALA A 29 -6.13 26.20 -2.22
C ALA A 29 -7.05 25.87 -1.03
N PHE A 30 -6.47 25.39 0.07
CA PHE A 30 -7.15 24.94 1.28
C PHE A 30 -6.34 25.33 2.53
N PRO A 31 -6.28 26.62 2.89
CA PRO A 31 -5.50 27.11 4.04
C PRO A 31 -5.96 26.55 5.39
N GLN A 32 -7.18 26.02 5.46
CA GLN A 32 -7.81 25.44 6.64
C GLN A 32 -7.47 23.96 6.87
N ALA A 33 -6.55 23.36 6.11
CA ALA A 33 -6.20 21.96 6.30
C ALA A 33 -4.70 21.74 6.21
N THR A 34 -4.18 20.90 7.09
CA THR A 34 -2.78 20.49 7.05
C THR A 34 -2.67 19.26 6.13
N PRO A 35 -1.97 19.34 4.99
CA PRO A 35 -1.75 18.19 4.13
C PRO A 35 -0.84 17.16 4.80
N ALA A 36 -0.94 15.90 4.39
CA ALA A 36 -0.13 14.80 4.93
C ALA A 36 1.39 14.95 4.72
N SER A 37 1.85 15.95 3.95
CA SER A 37 3.25 16.34 3.90
C SER A 37 3.78 16.85 5.25
N ILE A 38 2.89 17.33 6.12
CA ILE A 38 3.11 17.51 7.56
C ILE A 38 2.26 16.44 8.24
N PHE A 39 2.88 15.31 8.60
CA PHE A 39 2.16 14.13 9.07
C PHE A 39 1.55 14.35 10.47
N PRO A 40 0.34 13.81 10.76
CA PRO A 40 -0.33 14.02 12.04
C PRO A 40 0.38 13.35 13.22
N PRO A 41 0.16 13.84 14.46
CA PRO A 41 0.65 13.20 15.67
C PRO A 41 0.00 11.83 15.90
N SER A 42 0.62 11.02 16.77
CA SER A 42 0.17 9.67 17.11
C SER A 42 -0.93 9.69 18.16
N GLU A 43 -2.21 9.70 17.76
CA GLU A 43 -3.33 9.66 18.71
C GLU A 43 -4.11 8.33 18.64
N SER A 44 -3.82 7.50 17.65
CA SER A 44 -4.41 6.16 17.47
C SER A 44 -4.01 5.15 18.55
N ASP A 45 -3.04 5.47 19.40
CA ASP A 45 -2.53 4.59 20.45
C ASP A 45 -3.38 4.66 21.73
N TYR A 46 -4.68 4.45 21.59
CA TYR A 46 -5.67 4.65 22.66
C TYR A 46 -5.52 3.66 23.82
N TYR A 47 -5.01 2.45 23.54
CA TYR A 47 -4.82 1.38 24.52
C TYR A 47 -3.39 1.28 25.04
N GLN A 48 -2.55 2.29 24.79
CA GLN A 48 -1.17 2.33 25.29
C GLN A 48 -0.37 1.10 24.85
N PHE A 49 -0.41 0.78 23.55
CA PHE A 49 0.33 -0.35 22.97
C PHE A 49 1.83 -0.27 23.20
N ASP A 50 2.38 0.93 23.45
CA ASP A 50 3.78 1.09 23.87
C ASP A 50 4.12 0.32 25.15
N ASP A 51 3.17 0.12 26.08
CA ASP A 51 3.39 -0.65 27.31
C ASP A 51 3.61 -2.15 27.04
N LEU A 52 3.22 -2.63 25.86
CA LEU A 52 3.43 -4.00 25.42
C LEU A 52 4.79 -4.20 24.73
N LEU A 53 5.52 -3.11 24.46
CA LEU A 53 6.79 -3.11 23.76
C LEU A 53 7.94 -2.98 24.76
N SER A 54 9.04 -3.66 24.47
CA SER A 54 10.31 -3.40 25.15
C SER A 54 10.85 -1.99 24.84
N ASP A 55 11.72 -1.46 25.69
CA ASP A 55 12.36 -0.16 25.47
C ASP A 55 13.05 -0.06 24.10
N GLU A 56 13.69 -1.15 23.66
CA GLU A 56 14.34 -1.23 22.34
C GLU A 56 13.32 -1.10 21.20
N GLU A 57 12.19 -1.80 21.30
CA GLU A 57 11.12 -1.76 20.31
C GLU A 57 10.45 -0.38 20.25
N GLN A 58 10.23 0.26 21.40
CA GLN A 58 9.69 1.62 21.45
C GLN A 58 10.65 2.64 20.81
N VAL A 59 11.95 2.54 21.09
CA VAL A 59 12.97 3.38 20.45
C VAL A 59 12.97 3.16 18.94
N LEU A 60 12.88 1.90 18.50
CA LEU A 60 12.81 1.58 17.08
C LEU A 60 11.55 2.14 16.42
N ARG A 61 10.38 1.97 17.04
CA ARG A 61 9.09 2.51 16.58
C ARG A 61 9.18 4.02 16.35
N ARG A 62 9.67 4.78 17.34
CA ARG A 62 9.84 6.24 17.24
C ARG A 62 10.80 6.62 16.13
N LYS A 63 11.97 5.96 16.07
CA LYS A 63 12.98 6.22 15.04
C LYS A 63 12.43 5.99 13.62
N VAL A 64 11.68 4.91 13.42
CA VAL A 64 11.04 4.62 12.13
C VAL A 64 9.99 5.70 11.81
N ARG A 65 9.11 6.06 12.76
CA ARG A 65 8.10 7.11 12.56
C ARG A 65 8.75 8.43 12.15
N GLU A 66 9.75 8.89 12.89
CA GLU A 66 10.45 10.15 12.58
C GLU A 66 11.05 10.17 11.17
N VAL A 67 11.67 9.07 10.72
CA VAL A 67 12.22 8.99 9.36
C VAL A 67 11.11 8.99 8.32
N MET A 68 10.01 8.28 8.55
CA MET A 68 8.87 8.27 7.61
C MET A 68 8.22 9.65 7.50
N GLU A 69 8.02 10.36 8.61
CA GLU A 69 7.42 11.69 8.64
C GLU A 69 8.32 12.75 7.99
N LYS A 70 9.63 12.70 8.24
CA LYS A 70 10.58 13.71 7.72
C LYS A 70 11.00 13.46 6.29
N GLU A 71 11.25 12.21 5.92
CA GLU A 71 11.91 11.86 4.64
C GLU A 71 10.93 11.32 3.59
N ILE A 72 9.78 10.74 4.00
CA ILE A 72 8.84 10.09 3.06
C ILE A 72 7.54 10.89 2.89
N ALA A 73 6.92 11.35 3.98
CA ALA A 73 5.63 12.06 3.92
C ALA A 73 5.64 13.29 2.99
N PRO A 74 6.70 14.12 2.91
CA PRO A 74 6.73 15.27 2.01
C PRO A 74 6.76 14.92 0.52
N ILE A 75 7.23 13.72 0.16
CA ILE A 75 7.46 13.32 -1.24
C ILE A 75 6.46 12.26 -1.74
N MET A 76 5.75 11.58 -0.82
CA MET A 76 4.95 10.41 -1.14
C MET A 76 3.84 10.69 -2.16
N THR A 77 3.19 11.85 -2.10
CA THR A 77 2.06 12.21 -2.99
C THR A 77 2.52 12.27 -4.44
N VAL A 78 3.63 12.96 -4.71
CA VAL A 78 4.17 13.12 -6.07
C VAL A 78 4.62 11.77 -6.63
N HIS A 79 5.35 10.97 -5.83
CA HIS A 79 5.82 9.66 -6.25
C HIS A 79 4.68 8.66 -6.47
N TRP A 80 3.65 8.71 -5.62
CA TRP A 80 2.47 7.85 -5.76
C TRP A 80 1.68 8.20 -7.02
N GLU A 81 1.44 9.49 -7.27
CA GLU A 81 0.72 9.94 -8.45
C GLU A 81 1.45 9.53 -9.74
N LYS A 82 2.77 9.73 -9.80
CA LYS A 82 3.58 9.36 -10.97
C LYS A 82 3.86 7.85 -11.10
N ALA A 83 3.51 7.04 -10.09
CA ALA A 83 3.88 5.63 -10.00
C ALA A 83 5.41 5.39 -10.12
N GLU A 84 6.19 6.26 -9.47
CA GLU A 84 7.65 6.26 -9.46
C GLU A 84 8.21 5.94 -8.08
N PHE A 85 9.32 5.22 -8.02
CA PHE A 85 9.98 4.89 -6.76
C PHE A 85 10.98 5.98 -6.34
N PRO A 86 10.98 6.45 -5.08
CA PRO A 86 11.93 7.45 -4.59
C PRO A 86 13.30 6.82 -4.30
N TYR A 87 14.12 6.59 -5.32
CA TYR A 87 15.44 5.95 -5.17
C TYR A 87 16.37 6.66 -4.19
N HIS A 88 16.27 8.00 -4.08
CA HIS A 88 17.05 8.79 -3.14
C HIS A 88 16.71 8.51 -1.66
N ALA A 89 15.55 7.91 -1.37
CA ALA A 89 15.16 7.53 -0.02
C ALA A 89 15.80 6.21 0.46
N ILE A 90 16.35 5.40 -0.45
CA ILE A 90 16.94 4.08 -0.11
C ILE A 90 18.01 4.19 0.99
N PRO A 91 19.00 5.10 0.93
CA PRO A 91 20.03 5.19 1.98
C PRO A 91 19.46 5.52 3.36
N LYS A 92 18.43 6.38 3.42
CA LYS A 92 17.75 6.74 4.67
C LYS A 92 17.00 5.56 5.25
N LEU A 93 16.24 4.83 4.43
CA LEU A 93 15.55 3.60 4.84
C LEU A 93 16.53 2.50 5.26
N ALA A 94 17.68 2.39 4.58
CA ALA A 94 18.73 1.44 4.94
C ALA A 94 19.36 1.77 6.31
N SER A 95 19.50 3.05 6.65
CA SER A 95 20.06 3.49 7.94
C SER A 95 19.21 3.09 9.16
N LEU A 96 17.93 2.80 8.94
CA LEU A 96 17.03 2.27 9.97
C LEU A 96 17.38 0.81 10.33
N LYS A 97 18.02 0.07 9.43
CA LYS A 97 18.32 -1.37 9.56
C LYS A 97 17.09 -2.24 9.82
N VAL A 98 15.90 -1.76 9.42
CA VAL A 98 14.62 -2.49 9.50
C VAL A 98 14.18 -3.05 8.14
N ALA A 99 14.88 -2.66 7.06
CA ALA A 99 14.63 -3.14 5.71
C ALA A 99 15.51 -4.36 5.40
N GLY A 100 14.92 -5.42 4.85
CA GLY A 100 15.65 -6.64 4.48
C GLY A 100 14.83 -7.72 3.76
N GLY A 101 13.64 -7.38 3.25
CA GLY A 101 12.79 -8.35 2.56
C GLY A 101 13.39 -8.76 1.21
N THR A 102 13.43 -10.06 0.94
CA THR A 102 13.82 -10.59 -0.38
C THR A 102 12.67 -10.52 -1.38
N ILE A 103 13.02 -10.35 -2.65
CA ILE A 103 12.08 -10.34 -3.76
C ILE A 103 11.74 -11.78 -4.12
N LYS A 104 10.49 -12.16 -3.86
CA LYS A 104 10.01 -13.54 -4.04
C LYS A 104 9.29 -13.67 -5.37
N GLY A 105 10.00 -14.16 -6.39
CA GLY A 105 9.45 -14.57 -7.68
C GLY A 105 8.68 -15.89 -7.57
N LEU A 106 7.52 -15.86 -6.90
CA LEU A 106 6.68 -17.04 -6.71
C LEU A 106 5.53 -17.06 -7.72
N THR A 107 4.69 -16.02 -7.69
CA THR A 107 3.45 -15.87 -8.46
C THR A 107 3.69 -15.83 -9.96
N GLU A 108 2.81 -16.50 -10.71
CA GLU A 108 2.83 -16.59 -12.16
C GLU A 108 1.51 -16.06 -12.75
N PRO A 109 1.44 -15.76 -14.05
CA PRO A 109 0.20 -15.31 -14.69
C PRO A 109 -0.97 -16.27 -14.46
N ASP A 110 -0.72 -17.57 -14.57
CA ASP A 110 -1.75 -18.62 -14.45
C ASP A 110 -1.91 -19.14 -13.00
N TYR A 111 -0.96 -18.82 -12.11
CA TYR A 111 -0.87 -19.41 -10.77
C TYR A 111 -0.59 -18.34 -9.70
N GLY A 112 -1.68 -17.82 -9.14
CA GLY A 112 -1.68 -16.94 -7.97
C GLY A 112 -1.97 -17.69 -6.67
N SER A 113 -3.25 -17.98 -6.42
CA SER A 113 -3.71 -18.68 -5.21
C SER A 113 -3.17 -20.11 -5.12
N ASP A 114 -3.11 -20.82 -6.25
CA ASP A 114 -2.51 -22.14 -6.36
C ASP A 114 -1.00 -22.05 -6.71
N ALA A 115 -0.23 -21.46 -5.80
CA ALA A 115 1.21 -21.28 -5.99
C ALA A 115 1.99 -22.61 -6.02
N SER A 116 1.44 -23.71 -5.49
CA SER A 116 2.03 -25.05 -5.56
C SER A 116 2.11 -25.60 -6.99
N SER A 117 1.24 -25.12 -7.88
CA SER A 117 1.13 -25.58 -9.27
C SER A 117 1.94 -24.74 -10.26
N LEU A 118 2.87 -23.91 -9.78
CA LEU A 118 3.74 -23.09 -10.63
C LEU A 118 4.42 -23.92 -11.75
N ARG A 119 4.58 -23.29 -12.92
CA ARG A 119 5.09 -23.87 -14.16
C ARG A 119 6.50 -23.45 -14.53
N THR A 120 7.04 -22.39 -13.95
CA THR A 120 8.47 -22.05 -14.14
C THR A 120 9.31 -23.27 -13.80
N THR A 121 10.15 -23.70 -14.73
CA THR A 121 10.93 -24.93 -14.63
C THR A 121 12.37 -24.65 -14.25
N ALA A 122 13.01 -25.62 -13.60
CA ALA A 122 14.43 -25.67 -13.34
C ALA A 122 14.97 -27.02 -13.85
N THR A 123 15.79 -26.97 -14.89
CA THR A 123 16.39 -28.17 -15.50
C THR A 123 17.84 -28.26 -15.05
N LYS A 124 18.24 -29.41 -14.49
CA LYS A 124 19.63 -29.65 -14.07
C LYS A 124 20.54 -29.68 -15.31
N VAL A 125 21.69 -29.02 -15.21
CA VAL A 125 22.75 -29.04 -16.22
C VAL A 125 24.12 -29.19 -15.57
N SER A 126 25.16 -29.39 -16.36
CA SER A 126 26.54 -29.38 -15.85
C SER A 126 26.84 -28.02 -15.23
N GLY A 127 27.27 -28.00 -13.96
CA GLY A 127 27.61 -26.79 -13.22
C GLY A 127 26.44 -26.02 -12.59
N GLY A 128 25.18 -26.45 -12.80
CA GLY A 128 24.04 -25.78 -12.16
C GLY A 128 22.68 -26.09 -12.79
N TRP A 129 21.90 -25.04 -13.06
CA TRP A 129 20.50 -25.12 -13.45
C TRP A 129 20.18 -24.14 -14.58
N ILE A 130 19.19 -24.51 -15.39
CA ILE A 130 18.57 -23.62 -16.38
C ILE A 130 17.13 -23.38 -15.96
N LEU A 131 16.77 -22.10 -15.76
CA LEU A 131 15.42 -21.66 -15.45
C LEU A 131 14.68 -21.18 -16.71
N ASP A 132 13.44 -21.63 -16.88
CA ASP A 132 12.57 -21.18 -17.97
C ASP A 132 11.14 -20.99 -17.48
N GLY A 133 10.55 -19.83 -17.73
CA GLY A 133 9.19 -19.50 -17.31
C GLY A 133 8.92 -18.01 -17.15
N GLN A 134 7.84 -17.71 -16.42
CA GLN A 134 7.39 -16.34 -16.21
C GLN A 134 6.85 -16.14 -14.80
N LYS A 135 7.21 -15.02 -14.17
CA LYS A 135 6.63 -14.54 -12.91
C LYS A 135 5.87 -13.23 -13.13
N ARG A 136 4.89 -12.97 -12.28
CA ARG A 136 4.03 -11.77 -12.34
C ARG A 136 3.80 -11.19 -10.95
N TRP A 137 3.58 -9.88 -10.88
CA TRP A 137 3.36 -9.10 -9.65
C TRP A 137 4.57 -8.92 -8.73
N ILE A 138 5.78 -9.20 -9.22
CA ILE A 138 6.96 -9.25 -8.34
C ILE A 138 7.45 -7.83 -8.02
N GLY A 139 7.25 -7.39 -6.78
CA GLY A 139 7.70 -6.08 -6.30
C GLY A 139 9.23 -5.93 -6.37
N ASN A 140 9.68 -4.73 -6.71
CA ASN A 140 11.09 -4.33 -6.87
C ASN A 140 11.85 -4.99 -8.03
N SER A 141 11.22 -5.93 -8.75
CA SER A 141 11.88 -6.73 -9.81
C SER A 141 12.52 -5.90 -10.92
N THR A 142 12.05 -4.68 -11.17
CA THR A 142 12.59 -3.83 -12.24
C THR A 142 13.95 -3.22 -11.92
N PHE A 143 14.34 -3.16 -10.65
CA PHE A 143 15.60 -2.53 -10.23
C PHE A 143 16.44 -3.40 -9.30
N ALA A 144 15.88 -4.49 -8.78
CA ALA A 144 16.53 -5.46 -7.93
C ALA A 144 17.89 -5.93 -8.42
N ASP A 145 18.84 -6.08 -7.51
CA ASP A 145 20.13 -6.72 -7.78
C ASP A 145 20.08 -8.24 -7.60
N VAL A 146 19.19 -8.72 -6.72
CA VAL A 146 19.03 -10.14 -6.36
C VAL A 146 17.57 -10.55 -6.44
N PHE A 147 17.30 -11.65 -7.14
CA PHE A 147 15.97 -12.23 -7.30
C PHE A 147 15.92 -13.62 -6.68
N VAL A 148 14.96 -13.88 -5.78
CA VAL A 148 14.69 -15.24 -5.30
C VAL A 148 13.56 -15.82 -6.15
N ILE A 149 13.90 -16.70 -7.10
CA ILE A 149 12.95 -17.31 -8.02
C ILE A 149 12.59 -18.72 -7.54
N PHE A 150 11.29 -19.00 -7.46
CA PHE A 150 10.79 -20.34 -7.18
C PHE A 150 10.46 -21.04 -8.49
N ALA A 151 11.05 -22.21 -8.72
CA ALA A 151 10.88 -22.98 -9.94
C ALA A 151 10.77 -24.47 -9.64
N ARG A 152 10.05 -25.20 -10.49
CA ARG A 152 9.84 -26.63 -10.42
C ARG A 152 11.04 -27.35 -10.99
N ASN A 153 11.74 -28.10 -10.14
CA ASN A 153 12.83 -28.95 -10.56
C ASN A 153 12.28 -30.13 -11.37
N MET A 154 12.80 -30.29 -12.59
CA MET A 154 12.33 -31.28 -13.54
C MET A 154 12.76 -32.72 -13.20
N GLU A 155 13.76 -32.91 -12.33
CA GLU A 155 14.19 -34.24 -11.87
C GLU A 155 13.32 -34.75 -10.71
N THR A 156 12.99 -33.87 -9.76
CA THR A 156 12.26 -34.23 -8.53
C THR A 156 10.77 -33.92 -8.60
N ASN A 157 10.36 -33.12 -9.59
CA ASN A 157 9.04 -32.51 -9.72
C ASN A 157 8.62 -31.60 -8.53
N GLN A 158 9.57 -31.25 -7.66
CA GLN A 158 9.37 -30.40 -6.49
C GLN A 158 9.76 -28.94 -6.77
N ILE A 159 9.27 -28.02 -5.93
CA ILE A 159 9.64 -26.61 -6.00
C ILE A 159 10.97 -26.39 -5.26
N ASN A 160 11.93 -25.80 -5.96
CA ASN A 160 13.19 -25.32 -5.41
C ASN A 160 13.25 -23.78 -5.47
N GLY A 161 14.14 -23.19 -4.69
CA GLY A 161 14.43 -21.75 -4.70
C GLY A 161 15.82 -21.48 -5.28
N PHE A 162 15.93 -20.42 -6.09
CA PHE A 162 17.13 -20.06 -6.82
C PHE A 162 17.42 -18.57 -6.67
N ILE A 163 18.69 -18.22 -6.50
CA ILE A 163 19.16 -16.85 -6.54
C ILE A 163 19.52 -16.54 -7.99
N VAL A 164 18.90 -15.50 -8.55
CA VAL A 164 19.23 -15.00 -9.89
C VAL A 164 19.74 -13.58 -9.74
N MET A 165 20.89 -13.29 -10.32
CA MET A 165 21.50 -11.96 -10.29
C MET A 165 20.95 -11.07 -11.40
N LYS A 166 20.89 -9.76 -11.14
CA LYS A 166 20.56 -8.76 -12.15
C LYS A 166 21.51 -8.85 -13.35
N GLY A 167 20.93 -8.76 -14.55
CA GLY A 167 21.69 -8.86 -15.79
C GLY A 167 22.03 -10.29 -16.22
N ALA A 168 21.57 -11.32 -15.50
CA ALA A 168 21.70 -12.70 -15.94
C ALA A 168 21.14 -12.87 -17.37
N PRO A 169 21.90 -13.47 -18.30
CA PRO A 169 21.41 -13.67 -19.68
C PRO A 169 20.08 -14.42 -19.71
N GLY A 170 19.11 -13.88 -20.45
CA GLY A 170 17.76 -14.43 -20.54
C GLY A 170 16.77 -13.94 -19.47
N LEU A 171 17.23 -13.20 -18.45
CA LEU A 171 16.37 -12.53 -17.47
C LEU A 171 15.88 -11.19 -18.03
N ARG A 172 14.57 -10.96 -17.98
CA ARG A 172 13.98 -9.65 -18.27
C ARG A 172 12.89 -9.34 -17.27
N ALA A 173 12.97 -8.17 -16.61
CA ALA A 173 11.91 -7.65 -15.76
C ALA A 173 11.29 -6.39 -16.38
N THR A 174 9.97 -6.32 -16.49
CA THR A 174 9.24 -5.17 -17.05
C THR A 174 8.19 -4.68 -16.08
N LYS A 175 8.09 -3.35 -15.90
CA LYS A 175 7.13 -2.72 -14.99
C LYS A 175 5.68 -3.01 -15.41
N ILE A 176 4.83 -3.27 -14.42
CA ILE A 176 3.37 -3.32 -14.60
C ILE A 176 2.80 -1.92 -14.40
N GLU A 177 2.17 -1.38 -15.45
CA GLU A 177 1.55 -0.05 -15.45
C GLU A 177 0.08 -0.08 -14.97
N ASN A 178 -0.51 1.11 -14.83
CA ASN A 178 -1.94 1.32 -14.58
C ASN A 178 -2.47 0.71 -13.26
N LYS A 179 -1.61 0.61 -12.24
CA LYS A 179 -2.03 0.18 -10.90
C LYS A 179 -2.78 1.31 -10.19
N ILE A 180 -3.89 1.00 -9.54
CA ILE A 180 -4.64 1.96 -8.71
C ILE A 180 -4.08 2.08 -7.28
N GLY A 181 -3.34 1.07 -6.83
CA GLY A 181 -2.80 1.00 -5.46
C GLY A 181 -1.34 0.55 -5.46
N LEU A 182 -0.64 0.83 -4.35
CA LEU A 182 0.80 0.58 -4.21
C LEU A 182 1.60 1.13 -5.41
N ARG A 183 1.25 2.32 -5.90
CA ARG A 183 1.77 2.89 -7.16
C ARG A 183 3.28 3.12 -7.13
N ILE A 184 3.82 3.50 -5.97
CA ILE A 184 5.27 3.68 -5.73
C ILE A 184 6.04 2.36 -5.91
N VAL A 185 5.43 1.21 -5.54
CA VAL A 185 6.08 -0.09 -5.63
C VAL A 185 6.26 -0.49 -7.09
N GLN A 186 7.49 -0.85 -7.49
CA GLN A 186 7.76 -1.26 -8.86
C GLN A 186 7.49 -2.75 -9.05
N ASN A 187 6.22 -3.14 -9.17
CA ASN A 187 5.84 -4.49 -9.54
C ASN A 187 6.18 -4.75 -11.00
N GLY A 188 6.74 -5.92 -11.28
CA GLY A 188 7.09 -6.31 -12.64
C GLY A 188 6.67 -7.73 -13.01
N ASP A 189 6.57 -7.91 -14.32
CA ASP A 189 6.59 -9.21 -14.97
C ASP A 189 8.05 -9.63 -15.19
N ILE A 190 8.40 -10.84 -14.77
CA ILE A 190 9.73 -11.40 -14.96
C ILE A 190 9.62 -12.51 -16.00
N LEU A 191 10.41 -12.42 -17.05
CA LEU A 191 10.58 -13.45 -18.06
C LEU A 191 11.94 -14.09 -17.89
N LEU A 192 11.96 -15.42 -17.81
CA LEU A 192 13.16 -16.24 -17.69
C LEU A 192 13.24 -17.09 -18.97
N LYS A 193 14.18 -16.76 -19.87
CA LYS A 193 14.43 -17.55 -21.08
C LYS A 193 15.77 -18.26 -20.95
N LYS A 194 15.72 -19.53 -20.53
CA LYS A 194 16.91 -20.37 -20.32
C LYS A 194 18.01 -19.67 -19.49
N VAL A 195 17.61 -19.10 -18.35
CA VAL A 195 18.54 -18.39 -17.45
C VAL A 195 19.41 -19.41 -16.71
N PHE A 196 20.73 -19.29 -16.85
CA PHE A 196 21.65 -20.12 -16.09
C PHE A 196 21.79 -19.63 -14.64
N VAL A 197 21.77 -20.58 -13.71
CA VAL A 197 22.00 -20.38 -12.28
C VAL A 197 23.01 -21.41 -11.81
N PRO A 198 24.15 -21.02 -11.22
CA PRO A 198 25.15 -21.97 -10.76
C PRO A 198 24.64 -22.76 -9.54
N GLU A 199 25.27 -23.90 -9.24
CA GLU A 199 24.80 -24.78 -8.16
C GLU A 199 24.77 -24.11 -6.78
N GLU A 200 25.77 -23.27 -6.50
CA GLU A 200 25.92 -22.53 -5.25
C GLU A 200 24.77 -21.52 -5.01
N ASP A 201 24.11 -21.05 -6.07
CA ASP A 201 22.99 -20.11 -5.99
C ASP A 201 21.64 -20.81 -5.84
N ARG A 202 21.60 -22.15 -5.80
CA ARG A 202 20.41 -22.91 -5.41
C ARG A 202 20.27 -22.89 -3.89
N LEU A 203 19.10 -22.47 -3.39
CA LEU A 203 18.80 -22.47 -1.97
C LEU A 203 18.65 -23.92 -1.46
N PRO A 204 19.56 -24.43 -0.60
CA PRO A 204 19.52 -25.82 -0.18
C PRO A 204 18.35 -26.13 0.78
N GLY A 205 17.80 -25.10 1.43
CA GLY A 205 16.68 -25.21 2.37
C GLY A 205 15.29 -25.22 1.72
N VAL A 206 15.19 -25.12 0.39
CA VAL A 206 13.91 -25.16 -0.33
C VAL A 206 13.89 -26.37 -1.24
N ASN A 207 13.30 -27.48 -0.79
CA ASN A 207 13.24 -28.73 -1.54
C ASN A 207 11.80 -29.17 -1.90
N SER A 208 10.80 -28.43 -1.44
CA SER A 208 9.40 -28.63 -1.79
C SER A 208 8.58 -27.35 -1.55
N PHE A 209 7.30 -27.39 -1.92
CA PHE A 209 6.38 -26.31 -1.58
C PHE A 209 6.16 -26.13 -0.06
N GLN A 210 6.41 -27.18 0.75
CA GLN A 210 6.28 -27.08 2.20
C GLN A 210 7.28 -26.08 2.79
N ASP A 211 8.50 -26.03 2.26
CA ASP A 211 9.51 -25.07 2.71
C ASP A 211 9.16 -23.64 2.29
N THR A 212 8.63 -23.49 1.07
CA THR A 212 8.08 -22.22 0.59
C THR A 212 6.94 -21.75 1.51
N SER A 213 6.09 -22.67 1.96
CA SER A 213 4.97 -22.38 2.86
C SER A 213 5.43 -21.87 4.22
N LYS A 214 6.54 -22.40 4.77
CA LYS A 214 7.15 -21.87 6.02
C LYS A 214 7.57 -20.41 5.86
N VAL A 215 8.20 -20.07 4.72
CA VAL A 215 8.60 -18.70 4.38
C VAL A 215 7.38 -17.78 4.23
N LEU A 216 6.30 -18.26 3.61
CA LEU A 216 5.05 -17.50 3.49
C LEU A 216 4.38 -17.28 4.84
N PHE A 217 4.40 -18.26 5.74
CA PHE A 217 3.83 -18.15 7.08
C PHE A 217 4.45 -16.99 7.86
N VAL A 218 5.78 -16.95 7.97
CA VAL A 218 6.49 -15.84 8.64
C VAL A 218 6.22 -14.51 7.93
N SER A 219 6.17 -14.52 6.60
CA SER A 219 5.85 -13.31 5.82
C SER A 219 4.44 -12.77 6.10
N ARG A 220 3.46 -13.64 6.39
CA ARG A 220 2.07 -13.22 6.69
C ARG A 220 1.98 -12.47 8.01
N VAL A 221 2.78 -12.85 9.01
CA VAL A 221 2.88 -12.10 10.27
C VAL A 221 3.30 -10.66 10.00
N MET A 222 4.35 -10.46 9.20
CA MET A 222 4.79 -9.11 8.82
C MET A 222 3.78 -8.34 7.95
N VAL A 223 3.01 -9.03 7.10
CA VAL A 223 1.96 -8.40 6.30
C VAL A 223 0.78 -7.97 7.18
N ALA A 224 0.45 -8.71 8.25
CA ALA A 224 -0.63 -8.36 9.17
C ALA A 224 -0.40 -7.00 9.86
N TRP A 225 0.87 -6.62 10.09
CA TRP A 225 1.23 -5.30 10.63
C TRP A 225 1.01 -4.13 9.65
N ARG A 226 0.91 -4.37 8.33
CA ARG A 226 0.74 -3.30 7.35
C ARG A 226 -0.65 -2.63 7.44
N PRO A 227 -1.78 -3.37 7.41
CA PRO A 227 -3.09 -2.76 7.62
C PRO A 227 -3.21 -2.04 8.96
N ILE A 228 -2.59 -2.56 10.03
CA ILE A 228 -2.60 -1.93 11.36
C ILE A 228 -1.99 -0.52 11.27
N GLY A 229 -0.77 -0.40 10.74
CA GLY A 229 -0.12 0.91 10.60
C GLY A 229 -0.86 1.88 9.66
N ILE A 230 -1.47 1.37 8.59
CA ILE A 230 -2.31 2.19 7.70
C ILE A 230 -3.54 2.69 8.44
N SER A 231 -4.26 1.82 9.15
CA SER A 231 -5.44 2.21 9.94
C SER A 231 -5.09 3.23 11.02
N MET A 232 -3.95 3.08 11.69
CA MET A 232 -3.45 4.06 12.66
C MET A 232 -3.18 5.42 12.00
N GLY A 233 -2.50 5.46 10.84
CA GLY A 233 -2.25 6.72 10.13
C GLY A 233 -3.52 7.39 9.60
N VAL A 234 -4.51 6.60 9.14
CA VAL A 234 -5.83 7.12 8.75
C VAL A 234 -6.55 7.70 9.96
N PHE A 235 -6.53 7.00 11.09
CA PHE A 235 -7.10 7.48 12.33
C PHE A 235 -6.42 8.78 12.82
N ASP A 236 -5.09 8.81 12.82
CA ASP A 236 -4.29 9.97 13.22
C ASP A 236 -4.65 11.20 12.37
N MET A 237 -4.98 11.02 11.09
CA MET A 237 -5.42 12.08 10.18
C MET A 237 -6.87 12.54 10.41
N CYS A 238 -7.76 11.66 10.87
CA CYS A 238 -9.21 11.89 10.93
C CYS A 238 -9.74 12.20 12.34
N GLN A 239 -8.92 12.78 13.23
CA GLN A 239 -9.19 12.97 14.68
C GLN A 239 -10.68 13.14 15.06
N TRP A 240 -11.12 12.29 16.01
CA TRP A 240 -12.42 12.26 16.72
C TRP A 240 -13.71 11.96 15.93
N GLY A 241 -13.88 12.41 14.69
CA GLY A 241 -15.10 12.11 13.91
C GLY A 241 -15.20 10.64 13.45
N TRP A 242 -14.06 9.98 13.22
CA TRP A 242 -14.01 8.66 12.59
C TRP A 242 -14.57 7.52 13.45
N ILE A 243 -14.42 7.57 14.79
CA ILE A 243 -14.83 6.45 15.68
C ILE A 243 -16.33 6.30 15.72
N SER A 244 -17.06 7.37 16.00
CA SER A 244 -18.51 7.33 16.10
C SER A 244 -19.14 7.02 14.74
N LEU A 245 -18.56 7.55 13.64
CA LEU A 245 -18.95 7.21 12.27
C LEU A 245 -18.72 5.72 11.94
N LYS A 246 -17.55 5.17 12.28
CA LYS A 246 -17.26 3.74 12.03
C LYS A 246 -18.02 2.80 12.94
N ALA A 247 -18.25 3.19 14.19
CA ALA A 247 -19.16 2.47 15.06
C ALA A 247 -20.57 2.45 14.45
N ARG A 248 -21.02 3.57 13.85
CA ARG A 248 -22.34 3.70 13.22
C ARG A 248 -22.49 2.81 12.00
N GLU A 249 -21.47 2.78 11.15
CA GLU A 249 -21.41 1.82 10.03
C GLU A 249 -21.42 0.37 10.54
N ALA A 250 -20.64 0.04 11.57
CA ALA A 250 -20.51 -1.32 12.09
C ALA A 250 -21.82 -1.83 12.72
N VAL A 251 -22.51 -1.04 13.54
CA VAL A 251 -23.80 -1.44 14.12
C VAL A 251 -24.90 -1.49 13.07
N SER A 252 -24.82 -0.66 12.01
CA SER A 252 -25.75 -0.75 10.88
C SER A 252 -25.61 -2.08 10.13
N LEU A 253 -24.37 -2.48 9.81
CA LEU A 253 -24.09 -3.77 9.19
C LEU A 253 -24.48 -4.94 10.11
N GLY A 254 -24.17 -4.86 11.41
CA GLY A 254 -24.57 -5.86 12.39
C GLY A 254 -26.08 -6.03 12.48
N ARG A 255 -26.83 -4.93 12.41
CA ARG A 255 -28.30 -4.93 12.43
C ARG A 255 -28.87 -5.59 11.18
N GLU A 256 -28.27 -5.35 10.02
CA GLU A 256 -28.63 -6.01 8.75
C GLU A 256 -28.42 -7.52 8.79
N LEU A 257 -27.29 -7.96 9.37
CA LEU A 257 -26.95 -9.38 9.48
C LEU A 257 -27.96 -10.18 10.31
N LEU A 258 -28.65 -9.55 11.26
CA LEU A 258 -29.65 -10.20 12.12
C LEU A 258 -31.08 -10.15 11.56
N GLY A 259 -31.30 -9.52 10.41
CA GLY A 259 -32.61 -9.45 9.76
C GLY A 259 -33.73 -8.98 10.71
N GLY A 260 -34.84 -9.70 10.77
CA GLY A 260 -35.97 -9.37 11.66
C GLY A 260 -35.66 -9.44 13.16
N ASN A 261 -34.62 -10.19 13.57
CA ASN A 261 -34.19 -10.20 14.98
C ASN A 261 -33.34 -8.98 15.32
N GLY A 262 -32.72 -8.33 14.32
CA GLY A 262 -31.88 -7.15 14.47
C GLY A 262 -32.63 -5.88 14.87
N ILE A 263 -33.96 -5.89 14.88
CA ILE A 263 -34.81 -4.77 15.35
C ILE A 263 -35.33 -4.97 16.79
N LEU A 264 -35.06 -6.11 17.40
CA LEU A 264 -35.50 -6.43 18.76
C LEU A 264 -34.37 -6.15 19.76
N ALA A 265 -34.70 -5.47 20.86
CA ALA A 265 -33.73 -5.13 21.91
C ALA A 265 -33.09 -6.38 22.56
N ASP A 266 -33.80 -7.52 22.55
CA ASP A 266 -33.36 -8.81 23.10
C ASP A 266 -32.04 -9.31 22.48
N PHE A 267 -31.72 -8.87 21.26
CA PHE A 267 -30.52 -9.32 20.53
C PHE A 267 -29.37 -8.31 20.55
N LEU A 268 -29.38 -7.34 21.48
CA LEU A 268 -28.35 -6.33 21.75
C LEU A 268 -28.09 -5.33 20.62
N VAL A 269 -28.01 -5.78 19.37
CA VAL A 269 -27.64 -4.97 18.21
C VAL A 269 -28.66 -3.88 17.92
N ALA A 270 -29.96 -4.13 18.12
CA ALA A 270 -30.99 -3.09 18.00
C ALA A 270 -30.78 -1.97 19.03
N LYS A 271 -30.45 -2.34 20.28
CA LYS A 271 -30.15 -1.40 21.36
C LYS A 271 -28.87 -0.62 21.06
N ALA A 272 -27.81 -1.30 20.65
CA ALA A 272 -26.54 -0.67 20.29
C ALA A 272 -26.68 0.27 19.07
N PHE A 273 -27.51 -0.08 18.08
CA PHE A 273 -27.84 0.77 16.95
C PHE A 273 -28.54 2.06 17.40
N CYS A 274 -29.55 1.97 18.28
CA CYS A 274 -30.27 3.13 18.80
C CYS A 274 -29.43 3.98 19.75
N ASP A 275 -28.65 3.37 20.64
CA ASP A 275 -27.82 4.06 21.62
C ASP A 275 -26.68 4.84 20.93
N LEU A 276 -26.26 4.40 19.75
CA LEU A 276 -25.15 5.02 19.06
C LEU A 276 -25.54 6.34 18.36
N GLU A 277 -26.81 6.54 18.03
CA GLU A 277 -27.27 7.81 17.44
C GLU A 277 -27.12 9.03 18.37
N PRO A 278 -27.51 8.97 19.66
CA PRO A 278 -27.16 10.03 20.60
C PRO A 278 -25.65 10.07 20.86
N ILE A 279 -24.93 8.93 20.92
CA ILE A 279 -23.45 8.89 21.05
C ILE A 279 -22.73 9.60 19.90
N PHE A 280 -23.30 9.52 18.68
CA PHE A 280 -22.79 10.22 17.52
C PHE A 280 -23.00 11.75 17.58
N SER A 281 -23.85 12.22 18.50
CA SER A 281 -24.30 13.61 18.57
C SER A 281 -23.95 14.32 19.89
N TYR A 282 -23.88 13.62 21.02
CA TYR A 282 -23.58 14.20 22.34
C TYR A 282 -22.06 14.39 22.53
N GLU A 283 -21.65 15.36 23.37
CA GLU A 283 -20.27 15.88 23.45
C GLU A 283 -19.75 16.50 22.13
N GLY A 284 -20.66 17.13 21.38
CA GLY A 284 -20.38 17.75 20.08
C GLY A 284 -20.74 16.82 18.93
N THR A 285 -21.47 17.34 17.95
CA THR A 285 -21.79 16.56 16.74
C THR A 285 -20.51 16.20 15.99
N TYR A 286 -20.59 15.20 15.10
CA TYR A 286 -19.49 14.86 14.20
C TYR A 286 -18.89 16.12 13.55
N ASP A 287 -19.75 16.99 13.00
CA ASP A 287 -19.31 18.22 12.34
C ASP A 287 -18.63 19.22 13.30
N ILE A 288 -19.11 19.31 14.55
CA ILE A 288 -18.50 20.17 15.58
C ILE A 288 -17.17 19.61 16.04
N ASN A 289 -17.05 18.30 16.27
CA ASN A 289 -15.79 17.67 16.66
C ASN A 289 -14.75 17.72 15.54
N ASP A 290 -15.18 17.51 14.30
CA ASP A 290 -14.33 17.71 13.11
C ASP A 290 -13.86 19.17 13.04
N THR A 291 -14.77 20.12 13.26
CA THR A 291 -14.45 21.56 13.32
C THR A 291 -13.47 21.87 14.45
N VAL A 292 -13.66 21.37 15.67
CA VAL A 292 -12.76 21.63 16.81
C VAL A 292 -11.38 21.00 16.62
N ALA A 293 -11.32 19.80 16.04
CA ALA A 293 -10.05 19.17 15.67
C ALA A 293 -9.28 20.02 14.66
N VAL A 294 -10.00 20.50 13.63
CA VAL A 294 -9.51 21.46 12.63
C VAL A 294 -9.04 22.76 13.32
N GLU A 295 -9.84 23.38 14.20
CA GLU A 295 -9.49 24.59 14.94
C GLU A 295 -8.20 24.42 15.77
N LYS A 296 -8.05 23.29 16.48
CA LYS A 296 -6.90 23.01 17.35
C LYS A 296 -5.63 22.70 16.57
N SER A 297 -5.73 22.01 15.44
CA SER A 297 -4.60 21.74 14.54
C SER A 297 -4.12 22.99 13.78
N LEU A 298 -4.98 24.01 13.64
CA LEU A 298 -4.71 25.23 12.87
C LEU A 298 -4.48 26.49 13.72
N GLY A 299 -4.83 26.47 15.00
CA GLY A 299 -4.73 27.63 15.89
C GLY A 299 -5.71 28.77 15.58
N LEU A 300 -6.86 28.47 14.95
CA LEU A 300 -7.87 29.45 14.53
C LEU A 300 -9.26 29.02 15.01
N GLN A 301 -10.10 29.95 15.50
CA GLN A 301 -11.51 29.70 15.82
C GLN A 301 -12.39 29.78 14.55
N ALA A 302 -12.94 28.66 14.13
CA ALA A 302 -13.93 28.48 13.05
C ALA A 302 -15.35 28.88 13.49
N SER A 303 -15.63 28.96 14.79
CA SER A 303 -16.90 29.44 15.38
C SER A 303 -17.39 30.84 14.92
N ASN A 304 -16.56 31.65 14.25
CA ASN A 304 -16.93 32.98 13.74
C ASN A 304 -17.32 33.05 12.25
N CYS A 305 -17.17 31.95 11.50
CA CYS A 305 -17.66 31.88 10.12
C CYS A 305 -19.06 31.27 10.13
N GLY A 306 -20.10 32.10 10.11
CA GLY A 306 -21.52 31.73 10.22
C GLY A 306 -22.03 30.75 9.14
N LEU A 307 -21.60 29.49 9.25
CA LEU A 307 -22.11 28.32 8.54
C LEU A 307 -22.66 27.32 9.56
N LEU A 308 -23.63 27.78 10.35
CA LEU A 308 -24.70 26.99 10.96
C LEU A 308 -26.00 27.81 10.87
#